data_AF-A0A950VZG1-F1
#
_entry.id   AF-A0A950VZG1-F1
#
_cell.length_a   1.000
_cell.length_b   1.000
_cell.length_c   1.000
_cell.angle_alpha   90.00
_cell.angle_beta   90.00
_cell.angle_gamma   90.00
#
_symmetry.space_group_name_H-M   'P 1'
#
loop_
_entity.id
_entity.type
_entity.pdbx_description
1 polymer ?
#
loop_
_entity_poly.entity_id
_entity_poly.type
_entity_poly.pdbx_seq_one_letter_code
_entity_poly.pdbx_strand_id
1 'polypeptide(L)'
;MSGDSDDFEFDDELADEWIEEWEQAERDAVALLRTALAEHRGKPAPADGLSAGAAEVRERLRVGEHPLDWVRQAAGLTGRAAVKDDAELLIRLTAATISAEEDSELDVEEASLLMSLELADWLGAIISAVRAGPYSDASPRALIDGVRNCPELELAADLDDEESHLSAAFWIVALPWQLLGLTDRDQRLTEVGAWVLPRALARAWGGDFDAEVFESGE
;
A
#
# COMPACT_ATOMS: atom_id res chain seq x y z
N MET A 1 -0.72 12.98 -52.56
CA MET A 1 -0.85 13.31 -51.14
C MET A 1 -2.14 12.68 -50.66
N SER A 2 -2.03 11.49 -50.07
CA SER A 2 -3.06 10.93 -49.19
C SER A 2 -2.27 10.44 -47.99
N GLY A 3 -2.35 11.19 -46.89
CA GLY A 3 -1.88 10.70 -45.61
C GLY A 3 -2.94 9.75 -45.10
N ASP A 4 -2.62 8.46 -45.03
CA ASP A 4 -3.20 7.59 -44.03
C ASP A 4 -2.76 8.15 -42.69
N SER A 5 -3.64 8.91 -42.06
CA SER A 5 -3.64 8.99 -40.61
C SER A 5 -4.22 7.66 -40.14
N ASP A 6 -3.35 6.75 -39.71
CA ASP A 6 -3.72 5.64 -38.84
C ASP A 6 -4.34 6.25 -37.57
N ASP A 7 -5.65 6.46 -37.62
CA ASP A 7 -6.48 6.74 -36.46
C ASP A 7 -6.55 5.40 -35.70
N PHE A 8 -5.75 5.27 -34.64
CA PHE A 8 -5.86 4.15 -33.71
C PHE A 8 -7.23 4.27 -33.04
N GLU A 9 -8.23 3.57 -33.58
CA GLU A 9 -9.52 3.36 -32.93
C GLU A 9 -9.22 2.60 -31.63
N PHE A 10 -9.26 3.29 -30.49
CA PHE A 10 -9.13 2.68 -29.18
C PHE A 10 -10.33 1.73 -29.04
N ASP A 11 -10.06 0.44 -29.02
CA ASP A 11 -11.11 -0.58 -28.92
C ASP A 11 -11.62 -0.61 -27.49
N ASP A 12 -12.80 -0.03 -27.26
CA ASP A 12 -13.43 0.05 -25.95
C ASP A 12 -13.59 -1.36 -25.33
N GLU A 13 -13.78 -2.42 -26.14
CA GLU A 13 -13.88 -3.81 -25.66
C GLU A 13 -12.53 -4.31 -25.10
N LEU A 14 -11.42 -3.97 -25.76
CA LEU A 14 -10.07 -4.32 -25.29
C LEU A 14 -9.70 -3.57 -23.99
N ALA A 15 -10.14 -2.31 -23.88
CA ALA A 15 -9.92 -1.52 -22.67
C ALA A 15 -10.68 -2.09 -21.46
N ASP A 16 -11.93 -2.52 -21.66
CA ASP A 16 -12.74 -3.17 -20.63
C ASP A 16 -12.12 -4.51 -20.19
N GLU A 17 -11.68 -5.35 -21.14
CA GLU A 17 -10.99 -6.61 -20.84
C GLU A 17 -9.71 -6.39 -20.00
N TRP A 18 -8.90 -5.38 -20.36
CA TRP A 18 -7.72 -5.02 -19.57
C TRP A 18 -8.07 -4.55 -18.16
N ILE A 19 -9.10 -3.73 -17.99
CA ILE A 19 -9.56 -3.30 -16.66
C ILE A 19 -10.00 -4.50 -15.83
N GLU A 20 -10.77 -5.43 -16.41
CA GLU A 20 -11.23 -6.64 -15.72
C GLU A 20 -10.07 -7.54 -15.29
N GLU A 21 -9.05 -7.72 -16.14
CA GLU A 21 -7.84 -8.47 -15.81
C GLU A 21 -7.06 -7.83 -14.67
N TRP A 22 -6.92 -6.49 -14.68
CA TRP A 22 -6.26 -5.74 -13.61
C TRP A 22 -7.00 -5.85 -12.29
N GLU A 23 -8.32 -5.62 -12.28
CA GLU A 23 -9.13 -5.80 -11.07
C GLU A 23 -9.09 -7.24 -10.56
N GLN A 24 -9.02 -8.21 -11.47
CA GLN A 24 -8.91 -9.62 -11.09
C GLN A 24 -7.56 -9.90 -10.42
N ALA A 25 -6.45 -9.38 -10.94
CA ALA A 25 -5.14 -9.50 -10.34
C ALA A 25 -5.10 -8.87 -8.93
N GLU A 26 -5.72 -7.70 -8.76
CA GLU A 26 -5.88 -7.06 -7.45
C GLU A 26 -6.70 -7.92 -6.47
N ARG A 27 -7.84 -8.47 -6.92
CA ARG A 27 -8.67 -9.39 -6.11
C ARG A 27 -7.88 -10.63 -5.68
N ASP A 28 -7.10 -11.21 -6.58
CA ASP A 28 -6.27 -12.39 -6.31
C ASP A 28 -5.12 -12.05 -5.35
N ALA A 29 -4.49 -10.88 -5.49
CA ALA A 29 -3.49 -10.38 -4.55
C ALA A 29 -4.07 -10.21 -3.13
N VAL A 30 -5.28 -9.66 -2.99
CA VAL A 30 -5.97 -9.57 -1.69
C VAL A 30 -6.26 -10.97 -1.11
N ALA A 31 -6.70 -11.91 -1.93
CA ALA A 31 -6.94 -13.29 -1.50
C ALA A 31 -5.65 -13.98 -1.01
N LEU A 32 -4.54 -13.76 -1.72
CA LEU A 32 -3.22 -14.25 -1.32
C LEU A 32 -2.78 -13.62 0.00
N LEU A 33 -2.90 -12.30 0.15
CA LEU A 33 -2.57 -11.58 1.40
C LEU A 33 -3.34 -12.15 2.60
N ARG A 34 -4.66 -12.35 2.45
CA ARG A 34 -5.52 -12.92 3.50
C ARG A 34 -5.11 -14.35 3.86
N THR A 35 -4.66 -15.13 2.89
CA THR A 35 -4.19 -16.50 3.10
C THR A 35 -2.84 -16.51 3.81
N ALA A 36 -1.89 -15.71 3.31
CA ALA A 36 -0.53 -15.59 3.84
C ALA A 36 -0.50 -15.09 5.28
N LEU A 37 -1.41 -14.20 5.65
CA LEU A 37 -1.51 -13.58 6.98
C LEU A 37 -2.78 -14.00 7.73
N ALA A 38 -3.26 -15.23 7.51
CA ALA A 38 -4.50 -15.72 8.11
C ALA A 38 -4.55 -15.58 9.64
N GLU A 39 -3.41 -15.77 10.32
CA GLU A 39 -3.31 -15.61 11.78
C GLU A 39 -3.39 -14.16 12.27
N HIS A 40 -3.29 -13.17 11.37
CA HIS A 40 -3.41 -11.74 11.69
C HIS A 40 -4.80 -11.17 11.45
N ARG A 41 -5.67 -11.92 10.77
CA ARG A 41 -7.06 -11.53 10.49
C ARG A 41 -7.89 -11.53 11.77
N GLY A 42 -8.76 -10.54 11.93
CA GLY A 42 -9.64 -10.40 13.09
C GLY A 42 -8.92 -10.11 14.41
N LYS A 43 -7.58 -9.92 14.41
CA LYS A 43 -6.85 -9.51 15.62
C LYS A 43 -7.38 -8.16 16.11
N PRO A 44 -7.58 -7.99 17.43
CA PRO A 44 -8.05 -6.73 17.98
C PRO A 44 -7.07 -5.61 17.64
N ALA A 45 -7.64 -4.45 17.33
CA ALA A 45 -6.89 -3.24 17.06
C ALA A 45 -6.06 -2.80 18.29
N PRO A 46 -4.81 -2.35 18.14
CA PRO A 46 -4.03 -1.77 19.23
C PRO A 46 -4.57 -0.38 19.56
N ALA A 47 -5.69 -0.33 20.28
CA ALA A 47 -6.54 0.87 20.43
C ALA A 47 -5.79 2.11 20.95
N ASP A 48 -4.97 1.95 21.98
CA ASP A 48 -4.19 3.05 22.55
C ASP A 48 -3.17 3.60 21.54
N GLY A 49 -2.50 2.71 20.80
CA GLY A 49 -1.54 3.06 19.76
C GLY A 49 -2.20 3.76 18.58
N LEU A 50 -3.35 3.25 18.12
CA LEU A 50 -4.13 3.88 17.04
C LEU A 50 -4.61 5.27 17.42
N SER A 51 -5.14 5.42 18.64
CA SER A 51 -5.66 6.73 19.08
C SER A 51 -4.55 7.76 19.23
N ALA A 52 -3.41 7.36 19.80
CA ALA A 52 -2.23 8.22 19.90
C ALA A 52 -1.70 8.61 18.51
N GLY A 53 -1.53 7.63 17.60
CA GLY A 53 -1.05 7.87 16.24
C GLY A 53 -2.00 8.75 15.44
N ALA A 54 -3.30 8.50 15.51
CA ALA A 54 -4.31 9.31 14.84
C ALA A 54 -4.36 10.75 15.39
N ALA A 55 -4.20 10.94 16.69
CA ALA A 55 -4.11 12.29 17.28
C ALA A 55 -2.89 13.06 16.76
N GLU A 56 -1.72 12.40 16.70
CA GLU A 56 -0.48 13.01 16.18
C GLU A 56 -0.61 13.35 14.68
N VAL A 57 -1.11 12.41 13.89
CA VAL A 57 -1.33 12.61 12.45
C VAL A 57 -2.30 13.75 12.19
N ARG A 58 -3.42 13.83 12.92
CA ARG A 58 -4.38 14.95 12.76
C ARG A 58 -3.74 16.30 13.04
N GLU A 59 -2.89 16.39 14.06
CA GLU A 59 -2.18 17.64 14.36
C GLU A 59 -1.20 17.99 13.24
N ARG A 60 -0.43 17.04 12.72
CA ARG A 60 0.50 17.28 11.60
C ARG A 60 -0.23 17.69 10.33
N LEU A 61 -1.34 17.02 10.00
CA LEU A 61 -2.19 17.35 8.84
C LEU A 61 -2.80 18.75 8.93
N ARG A 62 -3.03 19.26 10.15
CA ARG A 62 -3.51 20.62 10.40
C ARG A 62 -2.45 21.66 10.08
N VAL A 63 -1.17 21.35 10.33
CA VAL A 63 -0.04 22.23 9.98
C VAL A 63 0.24 22.19 8.48
N GLY A 64 0.07 21.02 7.85
CA GLY A 64 0.21 20.84 6.40
C GLY A 64 1.68 20.83 5.97
N GLU A 65 2.47 19.92 6.53
CA GLU A 65 3.90 19.79 6.25
C GLU A 65 4.20 18.49 5.48
N HIS A 66 5.16 18.59 4.56
CA HIS A 66 5.76 17.46 3.87
C HIS A 66 6.33 16.43 4.85
N PRO A 67 6.17 15.11 4.61
CA PRO A 67 5.49 14.48 3.47
C PRO A 67 3.99 14.18 3.65
N LEU A 68 3.34 14.64 4.73
CA LEU A 68 1.93 14.25 4.98
C LEU A 68 0.92 15.03 4.13
N ASP A 69 1.34 16.11 3.47
CA ASP A 69 0.53 16.86 2.52
C ASP A 69 0.19 16.03 1.27
N TRP A 70 1.18 15.41 0.62
CA TRP A 70 0.94 14.56 -0.55
C TRP A 70 0.12 13.32 -0.17
N VAL A 71 0.38 12.71 0.99
CA VAL A 71 -0.38 11.54 1.48
C VAL A 71 -1.85 11.91 1.71
N ARG A 72 -2.11 13.08 2.30
CA ARG A 72 -3.48 13.58 2.52
C ARG A 72 -4.21 13.76 1.19
N GLN A 73 -3.52 14.28 0.19
CA GLN A 73 -4.09 14.48 -1.13
C GLN A 73 -4.32 13.15 -1.85
N ALA A 74 -3.34 12.27 -1.87
CA ALA A 74 -3.46 10.91 -2.42
C ALA A 74 -4.60 10.13 -1.76
N ALA A 75 -4.88 10.36 -0.48
CA ALA A 75 -6.02 9.77 0.24
C ALA A 75 -7.38 10.42 -0.08
N GLY A 76 -7.41 11.43 -0.96
CA GLY A 76 -8.58 12.23 -1.29
C GLY A 76 -9.17 12.95 -0.08
N LEU A 77 -8.35 13.36 0.91
CA LEU A 77 -8.84 14.02 2.12
C LEU A 77 -8.86 15.55 2.01
N THR A 78 -8.43 16.11 0.88
CA THR A 78 -8.48 17.55 0.63
C THR A 78 -9.93 18.01 0.46
N GLY A 79 -10.37 18.95 1.30
CA GLY A 79 -11.73 19.51 1.23
C GLY A 79 -12.86 18.58 1.68
N ARG A 80 -12.55 17.37 2.18
CA ARG A 80 -13.53 16.44 2.75
C ARG A 80 -13.75 16.67 4.24
N ALA A 81 -14.86 16.13 4.76
CA ALA A 81 -15.12 16.11 6.20
C ALA A 81 -14.03 15.30 6.92
N ALA A 82 -13.65 15.74 8.13
CA ALA A 82 -12.64 15.07 8.92
C ALA A 82 -13.03 13.62 9.24
N VAL A 83 -12.14 12.67 8.98
CA VAL A 83 -12.28 11.26 9.36
C VAL A 83 -12.16 11.16 10.88
N LYS A 84 -13.27 10.81 11.53
CA LYS A 84 -13.38 10.77 13.00
C LYS A 84 -12.86 9.47 13.60
N ASP A 85 -12.98 8.36 12.85
CA ASP A 85 -12.49 7.07 13.31
C ASP A 85 -10.97 6.99 13.16
N ASP A 86 -10.29 6.56 14.23
CA ASP A 86 -8.82 6.56 14.30
C ASP A 86 -8.21 5.47 13.41
N ALA A 87 -8.85 4.31 13.34
CA ALA A 87 -8.39 3.20 12.51
C ALA A 87 -8.60 3.53 11.02
N GLU A 88 -9.78 4.01 10.65
CA GLU A 88 -10.10 4.42 9.27
C GLU A 88 -9.14 5.50 8.77
N LEU A 89 -8.80 6.49 9.61
CA LEU A 89 -7.85 7.54 9.22
C LEU A 89 -6.48 6.94 8.86
N LEU A 90 -5.93 6.11 9.74
CA LEU A 90 -4.60 5.54 9.54
C LEU A 90 -4.56 4.52 8.40
N ILE A 91 -5.57 3.65 8.29
CA ILE A 91 -5.70 2.69 7.18
C ILE A 91 -5.79 3.43 5.85
N ARG A 92 -6.62 4.48 5.77
CA ARG A 92 -6.82 5.23 4.53
C ARG A 92 -5.58 6.00 4.09
N LEU A 93 -4.92 6.70 5.01
CA LEU A 93 -3.66 7.40 4.69
C LEU A 93 -2.56 6.42 4.29
N THR A 94 -2.49 5.27 4.95
CA THR A 94 -1.50 4.23 4.59
C THR A 94 -1.81 3.62 3.22
N ALA A 95 -3.07 3.33 2.92
CA ALA A 95 -3.50 2.81 1.62
C ALA A 95 -3.11 3.77 0.48
N ALA A 96 -3.25 5.08 0.71
CA ALA A 96 -2.86 6.12 -0.24
C ALA A 96 -1.34 6.19 -0.52
N THR A 97 -0.49 5.59 0.33
CA THR A 97 0.95 5.46 0.04
C THR A 97 1.29 4.27 -0.85
N ILE A 98 0.32 3.36 -1.07
CA ILE A 98 0.44 2.15 -1.88
C ILE A 98 -0.24 2.37 -3.24
N SER A 99 -1.49 2.82 -3.21
CA SER A 99 -2.29 3.18 -4.38
C SER A 99 -3.09 4.45 -4.07
N ALA A 100 -2.86 5.50 -4.84
CA ALA A 100 -3.47 6.81 -4.60
C ALA A 100 -4.94 6.83 -5.09
N GLU A 101 -5.86 7.36 -4.26
CA GLU A 101 -7.26 7.60 -4.65
C GLU A 101 -7.40 8.84 -5.55
N GLU A 102 -6.55 9.86 -5.33
CA GLU A 102 -6.49 11.10 -6.11
C GLU A 102 -5.03 11.39 -6.48
N ASP A 103 -4.83 12.22 -7.52
CA ASP A 103 -3.48 12.61 -7.99
C ASP A 103 -2.64 13.18 -6.84
N SER A 104 -1.53 12.51 -6.54
CA SER A 104 -0.59 12.93 -5.50
C SER A 104 0.23 14.12 -5.98
N GLU A 105 0.46 15.12 -5.12
CA GLU A 105 1.41 16.21 -5.40
C GLU A 105 2.90 15.78 -5.29
N LEU A 106 3.19 14.49 -5.38
CA LEU A 106 4.55 13.99 -5.53
C LEU A 106 5.17 14.53 -6.83
N ASP A 107 6.49 14.69 -6.84
CA ASP A 107 7.15 14.94 -8.11
C ASP A 107 7.03 13.73 -9.05
N VAL A 108 7.16 13.98 -10.35
CA VAL A 108 6.88 12.97 -11.38
C VAL A 108 7.83 11.79 -11.25
N GLU A 109 9.08 12.03 -10.85
CA GLU A 109 10.08 11.00 -10.64
C GLU A 109 9.72 10.10 -9.45
N GLU A 110 9.34 10.68 -8.31
CA GLU A 110 8.88 9.95 -7.11
C GLU A 110 7.59 9.17 -7.38
N ALA A 111 6.60 9.81 -8.02
CA ALA A 111 5.36 9.15 -8.41
C ALA A 111 5.62 7.96 -9.35
N SER A 112 6.51 8.13 -10.33
CA SER A 112 6.87 7.05 -11.26
C SER A 112 7.54 5.88 -10.56
N LEU A 113 8.39 6.13 -9.56
CA LEU A 113 9.02 5.08 -8.76
C LEU A 113 7.99 4.28 -7.96
N LEU A 114 7.03 4.94 -7.31
CA LEU A 114 5.95 4.23 -6.61
C LEU A 114 5.06 3.45 -7.56
N MET A 115 4.70 4.03 -8.72
CA MET A 115 3.88 3.38 -9.73
C MET A 115 4.59 2.23 -10.44
N SER A 116 5.92 2.16 -10.38
CA SER A 116 6.69 1.03 -10.91
C SER A 116 6.67 -0.21 -10.01
N LEU A 117 6.23 -0.09 -8.75
CA LEU A 117 6.10 -1.24 -7.86
C LEU A 117 4.94 -2.12 -8.30
N GLU A 118 5.22 -3.40 -8.46
CA GLU A 118 4.22 -4.39 -8.81
C GLU A 118 3.40 -4.82 -7.57
N LEU A 119 2.26 -5.48 -7.81
CA LEU A 119 1.48 -6.09 -6.73
C LEU A 119 2.34 -7.06 -5.89
N ALA A 120 3.25 -7.79 -6.54
CA ALA A 120 4.17 -8.72 -5.90
C ALA A 120 5.16 -8.02 -4.95
N ASP A 121 5.66 -6.84 -5.31
CA ASP A 121 6.58 -6.07 -4.45
C ASP A 121 5.89 -5.65 -3.16
N TRP A 122 4.68 -5.10 -3.26
CA TRP A 122 3.90 -4.72 -2.09
C TRP A 122 3.50 -5.93 -1.24
N LEU A 123 3.06 -7.02 -1.87
CA LEU A 123 2.74 -8.27 -1.18
C LEU A 123 3.93 -8.80 -0.40
N GLY A 124 5.07 -8.97 -1.06
CA GLY A 124 6.25 -9.58 -0.47
C GLY A 124 6.83 -8.76 0.68
N ALA A 125 6.87 -7.43 0.50
CA ALA A 125 7.30 -6.51 1.55
C ALA A 125 6.38 -6.58 2.79
N ILE A 126 5.06 -6.45 2.59
CA ILE A 126 4.10 -6.36 3.70
C ILE A 126 3.88 -7.71 4.38
N ILE A 127 3.79 -8.81 3.63
CA ILE A 127 3.67 -10.16 4.20
C ILE A 127 4.88 -10.46 5.08
N SER A 128 6.09 -10.22 4.58
CA SER A 128 7.32 -10.50 5.31
C SER A 128 7.48 -9.62 6.54
N ALA A 129 7.20 -8.32 6.44
CA ALA A 129 7.26 -7.40 7.59
C ALA A 129 6.26 -7.81 8.68
N VAL A 130 5.00 -8.08 8.33
CA VAL A 130 3.96 -8.44 9.30
C VAL A 130 4.25 -9.79 9.96
N ARG A 131 4.78 -10.76 9.22
CA ARG A 131 5.20 -12.07 9.77
C ARG A 131 6.39 -11.98 10.71
N ALA A 132 7.35 -11.10 10.41
CA ALA A 132 8.47 -10.84 11.32
C ALA A 132 7.98 -10.23 12.65
N GLY A 133 6.83 -9.55 12.61
CA GLY A 133 6.08 -9.10 13.78
C GLY A 133 6.54 -7.73 14.31
N PRO A 134 5.84 -7.18 15.32
CA PRO A 134 6.21 -5.91 15.91
C PRO A 134 7.67 -5.90 16.38
N TYR A 135 8.30 -4.74 16.26
CA TYR A 135 9.69 -4.42 16.59
C TYR A 135 10.74 -5.07 15.69
N SER A 136 10.35 -5.80 14.64
CA SER A 136 11.26 -6.28 13.60
C SER A 136 11.76 -5.12 12.73
N ASP A 137 12.85 -5.37 12.01
CA ASP A 137 13.34 -4.46 10.97
C ASP A 137 12.29 -4.35 9.84
N ALA A 138 11.89 -3.11 9.53
CA ALA A 138 11.01 -2.76 8.42
C ALA A 138 11.62 -1.59 7.62
N SER A 139 12.95 -1.49 7.63
CA SER A 139 13.69 -0.60 6.75
C SER A 139 13.44 -0.95 5.27
N PRO A 140 13.63 0.01 4.33
CA PRO A 140 13.53 -0.28 2.90
C PRO A 140 14.32 -1.52 2.45
N ARG A 141 15.49 -1.75 3.04
CA ARG A 141 16.29 -2.95 2.78
C ARG A 141 15.59 -4.23 3.25
N ALA A 142 15.03 -4.23 4.45
CA ALA A 142 14.29 -5.37 4.99
C ALA A 142 13.02 -5.65 4.18
N LEU A 143 12.36 -4.62 3.65
CA LEU A 143 11.22 -4.78 2.75
C LEU A 143 11.62 -5.48 1.44
N ILE A 144 12.72 -5.06 0.81
CA ILE A 144 13.27 -5.71 -0.40
C ILE A 144 13.66 -7.16 -0.13
N ASP A 145 14.34 -7.41 1.00
CA ASP A 145 14.67 -8.78 1.41
C ASP A 145 13.38 -9.61 1.61
N GLY A 146 12.32 -8.97 2.11
CA GLY A 146 10.98 -9.55 2.22
C GLY A 146 10.38 -9.90 0.87
N VAL A 147 10.47 -9.01 -0.13
CA VAL A 147 10.05 -9.29 -1.52
C VAL A 147 10.74 -10.55 -2.03
N ARG A 148 12.08 -10.56 -2.01
CA ARG A 148 12.92 -11.65 -2.55
C ARG A 148 12.68 -13.01 -1.92
N ASN A 149 12.37 -13.04 -0.63
CA ASN A 149 12.28 -14.27 0.15
C ASN A 149 10.84 -14.68 0.46
N CYS A 150 9.83 -14.00 -0.10
CA CYS A 150 8.43 -14.30 0.13
C CYS A 150 8.05 -15.64 -0.54
N PRO A 151 7.72 -16.71 0.22
CA PRO A 151 7.47 -18.03 -0.37
C PRO A 151 6.17 -18.10 -1.17
N GLU A 152 5.27 -17.13 -1.00
CA GLU A 152 4.02 -17.02 -1.75
C GLU A 152 4.22 -16.51 -3.18
N LEU A 153 5.36 -15.91 -3.49
CA LEU A 153 5.58 -15.21 -4.74
C LEU A 153 6.56 -16.00 -5.63
N GLU A 154 6.13 -16.27 -6.86
CA GLU A 154 7.01 -16.74 -7.91
C GLU A 154 7.63 -15.52 -8.61
N LEU A 155 8.80 -15.11 -8.13
CA LEU A 155 9.48 -13.94 -8.68
C LEU A 155 10.29 -14.31 -9.93
N ALA A 156 10.32 -13.41 -10.91
CA ALA A 156 11.20 -13.53 -12.06
C ALA A 156 12.67 -13.49 -11.62
N ALA A 157 13.56 -14.12 -12.39
CA ALA A 157 14.98 -14.23 -12.08
C ALA A 157 15.75 -12.89 -12.14
N ASP A 158 15.07 -11.80 -12.51
CA ASP A 158 15.67 -10.54 -12.95
C ASP A 158 15.65 -9.45 -11.84
N LEU A 159 15.07 -9.75 -10.66
CA LEU A 159 14.96 -8.82 -9.52
C LEU A 159 16.30 -8.25 -9.01
N ASP A 160 17.42 -8.92 -9.30
CA ASP A 160 18.75 -8.45 -8.90
C ASP A 160 19.13 -7.15 -9.64
N ASP A 161 18.62 -6.92 -10.85
CA ASP A 161 18.88 -5.70 -11.63
C ASP A 161 17.98 -4.52 -11.21
N GLU A 162 16.97 -4.76 -10.36
CA GLU A 162 15.93 -3.79 -9.97
C GLU A 162 16.05 -3.29 -8.52
N GLU A 163 17.03 -3.78 -7.74
CA GLU A 163 17.19 -3.45 -6.31
C GLU A 163 17.23 -1.94 -6.04
N SER A 164 17.90 -1.18 -6.90
CA SER A 164 17.99 0.29 -6.75
C SER A 164 16.65 0.98 -6.93
N HIS A 165 15.79 0.47 -7.82
CA HIS A 165 14.47 1.03 -8.07
C HIS A 165 13.53 0.72 -6.90
N LEU A 166 13.47 -0.54 -6.45
CA LEU A 166 12.73 -0.95 -5.26
C LEU A 166 13.18 -0.15 -4.03
N SER A 167 14.50 0.01 -3.86
CA SER A 167 15.03 0.80 -2.74
C SER A 167 14.60 2.26 -2.81
N ALA A 168 14.64 2.89 -3.98
CA ALA A 168 14.21 4.27 -4.12
C ALA A 168 12.72 4.42 -3.82
N ALA A 169 11.87 3.53 -4.35
CA ALA A 169 10.44 3.53 -4.11
C ALA A 169 10.10 3.35 -2.61
N PHE A 170 10.71 2.38 -1.93
CA PHE A 170 10.46 2.18 -0.50
C PHE A 170 11.01 3.33 0.37
N TRP A 171 12.03 4.06 -0.08
CA TRP A 171 12.48 5.28 0.62
C TRP A 171 11.45 6.41 0.58
N ILE A 172 10.66 6.52 -0.49
CA ILE A 172 9.60 7.54 -0.61
C ILE A 172 8.54 7.34 0.48
N VAL A 173 8.15 6.10 0.76
CA VAL A 173 7.13 5.79 1.79
C VAL A 173 7.69 5.67 3.21
N ALA A 174 9.01 5.52 3.38
CA ALA A 174 9.62 5.29 4.70
C ALA A 174 9.31 6.39 5.72
N LEU A 175 9.48 7.67 5.34
CA LEU A 175 9.17 8.79 6.23
C LEU A 175 7.65 8.95 6.46
N PRO A 176 6.77 8.92 5.43
CA PRO A 176 5.34 8.82 5.63
C PRO A 176 4.92 7.73 6.63
N TRP A 177 5.42 6.50 6.47
CA TRP A 177 5.09 5.38 7.35
C TRP A 177 5.54 5.61 8.79
N GLN A 178 6.71 6.23 8.99
CA GLN A 178 7.17 6.62 10.31
C GLN A 178 6.24 7.68 10.93
N LEU A 179 5.81 8.68 10.16
CA LEU A 179 4.92 9.75 10.63
C LEU A 179 3.49 9.28 10.88
N LEU A 180 3.04 8.25 10.18
CA LEU A 180 1.78 7.55 10.43
C LEU A 180 1.88 6.58 11.63
N GLY A 181 3.08 6.40 12.19
CA GLY A 181 3.34 5.52 13.32
C GLY A 181 3.38 4.03 12.98
N LEU A 182 3.51 3.68 11.69
CA LEU A 182 3.65 2.30 11.23
C LEU A 182 5.03 1.75 11.56
N THR A 183 6.04 2.62 11.49
CA THR A 183 7.42 2.33 11.89
C THR A 183 7.88 3.33 12.95
N ASP A 184 8.84 2.93 13.77
CA ASP A 184 9.52 3.84 14.70
C ASP A 184 10.71 4.56 14.04
N ARG A 185 11.46 5.34 14.82
CA ARG A 185 12.62 6.11 14.32
C ARG A 185 13.78 5.24 13.83
N ASP A 186 13.86 4.01 14.29
CA ASP A 186 14.86 3.04 13.88
C ASP A 186 14.33 2.14 12.75
N GLN A 187 13.24 2.56 12.09
CA GLN A 187 12.54 1.83 11.01
C GLN A 187 12.05 0.45 11.44
N ARG A 188 11.74 0.27 12.72
CA ARG A 188 11.14 -0.98 13.20
C ARG A 188 9.64 -0.92 13.10
N LEU A 189 9.04 -2.05 12.71
CA LEU A 189 7.59 -2.16 12.64
C LEU A 189 6.97 -1.93 14.03
N THR A 190 5.94 -1.11 14.14
CA THR A 190 5.20 -0.94 15.40
C THR A 190 4.04 -1.93 15.50
N GLU A 191 3.41 -2.06 16.67
CA GLU A 191 2.17 -2.84 16.79
C GLU A 191 1.05 -2.24 15.93
N VAL A 192 1.00 -0.90 15.80
CA VAL A 192 0.08 -0.20 14.91
C VAL A 192 0.38 -0.56 13.45
N GLY A 193 1.64 -0.50 13.03
CA GLY A 193 2.06 -0.86 11.68
C GLY A 193 1.71 -2.31 11.32
N ALA A 194 2.03 -3.25 12.21
CA ALA A 194 1.72 -4.67 12.01
C ALA A 194 0.20 -4.93 11.87
N TRP A 195 -0.64 -4.08 12.46
CA TRP A 195 -2.09 -4.17 12.32
C TRP A 195 -2.63 -3.39 11.11
N VAL A 196 -2.12 -2.18 10.83
CA VAL A 196 -2.62 -1.29 9.77
C VAL A 196 -2.18 -1.75 8.38
N LEU A 197 -0.93 -2.15 8.18
CA LEU A 197 -0.37 -2.47 6.86
C LEU A 197 -1.19 -3.50 6.05
N PRO A 198 -1.57 -4.67 6.59
CA PRO A 198 -2.33 -5.64 5.79
C PRO A 198 -3.74 -5.14 5.43
N ARG A 199 -4.34 -4.31 6.28
CA ARG A 199 -5.66 -3.69 6.03
C ARG A 199 -5.57 -2.58 4.99
N ALA A 200 -4.52 -1.77 5.07
CA ALA A 200 -4.23 -0.71 4.11
C ALA A 200 -3.91 -1.27 2.72
N LEU A 201 -3.12 -2.36 2.65
CA LEU A 201 -2.82 -3.03 1.40
C LEU A 201 -4.07 -3.60 0.75
N ALA A 202 -4.91 -4.32 1.51
CA ALA A 202 -6.17 -4.83 0.98
C ALA A 202 -7.07 -3.69 0.47
N ARG A 203 -7.16 -2.58 1.21
CA ARG A 203 -7.95 -1.41 0.81
C ARG A 203 -7.43 -0.73 -0.45
N ALA A 204 -6.11 -0.63 -0.61
CA ALA A 204 -5.49 -0.03 -1.79
C ALA A 204 -5.92 -0.72 -3.09
N TRP A 205 -6.34 -1.98 -3.00
CA TRP A 205 -6.81 -2.85 -4.09
C TRP A 205 -8.31 -3.16 -4.00
N GLY A 206 -9.09 -2.26 -3.39
CA GLY A 206 -10.55 -2.38 -3.30
C GLY A 206 -11.09 -3.50 -2.39
N GLY A 207 -10.22 -4.15 -1.62
CA GLY A 207 -10.56 -5.27 -0.74
C GLY A 207 -10.66 -4.91 0.75
N ASP A 208 -11.06 -5.91 1.55
CA ASP A 208 -11.10 -5.83 3.01
C ASP A 208 -10.32 -7.01 3.62
N PHE A 209 -9.20 -6.76 4.28
CA PHE A 209 -8.37 -7.82 4.86
C PHE A 209 -9.11 -8.71 5.87
N ASP A 210 -10.07 -8.15 6.62
CA ASP A 210 -10.78 -8.88 7.68
C ASP A 210 -12.09 -9.53 7.23
N ALA A 211 -12.60 -9.21 6.03
CA ALA A 211 -13.85 -9.77 5.52
C ALA A 211 -13.85 -11.31 5.55
N GLU A 212 -14.91 -11.92 6.08
CA GLU A 212 -15.06 -13.37 6.13
C GLU A 212 -14.96 -13.98 4.71
N VAL A 213 -14.27 -15.11 4.59
CA VAL A 213 -14.32 -15.89 3.36
C VAL A 213 -15.68 -16.56 3.35
N PHE A 214 -16.63 -16.00 2.62
CA PHE A 214 -17.83 -16.74 2.29
C PHE A 214 -17.41 -17.85 1.32
N GLU A 215 -17.21 -19.06 1.84
CA GLU A 215 -17.18 -20.25 1.00
C GLU A 215 -18.54 -20.33 0.31
N SER A 216 -18.59 -19.94 -0.96
CA SER A 216 -19.72 -20.22 -1.84
C SER A 216 -19.86 -21.74 -1.92
N GLY A 217 -20.71 -22.31 -1.07
CA GLY A 217 -21.03 -23.72 -1.06
C GLY A 217 -21.71 -24.12 -2.37
N GLU A 218 -21.07 -25.08 -3.05
CA GLU A 218 -21.56 -26.05 -4.07
C GLU A 218 -22.57 -25.58 -5.14
#